data_AF-A0A7W1VUT8-F1
#
_entry.id   AF-A0A7W1VUT8-F1
#
_cell.length_a   1.000
_cell.length_b   1.000
_cell.length_c   1.000
_cell.angle_alpha   90.00
_cell.angle_beta   90.00
_cell.angle_gamma   90.00
#
_symmetry.space_group_name_H-M   'P 1'
#
loop_
_entity.id
_entity.type
_entity.pdbx_description
1 polymer ?
#
loop_
_entity_poly.entity_id
_entity_poly.type
_entity_poly.pdbx_seq_one_letter_code
_entity_poly.pdbx_strand_id
1 'polypeptide(L)'
;MQMFEEAANVPLIVCVPGKTTNATVNKTHLVSGLDILPTLCDYAGIPALPSFEGQSLRPLIENLKRRSAVAWRDHLVVEMGDGEYVRMVRSDRYKYVIYGDSSAPEMLFDLQSDPHETRNLAGDRSRRKVVATHRAMLKEWIAKTKDKFVFPEGIGVE
;
A
#
# COMPACT_ATOMS: atom_id res chain seq x y z
N MET A 1 -4.70 16.61 -6.42
CA MET A 1 -4.20 16.18 -5.09
C MET A 1 -3.02 15.27 -5.34
N GLN A 2 -1.88 15.48 -4.69
CA GLN A 2 -0.70 14.62 -4.90
C GLN A 2 -0.71 13.52 -3.83
N MET A 3 -0.28 12.30 -4.18
CA MET A 3 -0.36 11.11 -3.31
C MET A 3 0.71 11.10 -2.20
N PHE A 4 0.98 12.24 -1.56
CA PHE A 4 1.96 12.36 -0.47
C PHE A 4 1.51 11.62 0.79
N GLU A 5 2.47 11.21 1.63
CA GLU A 5 2.22 10.55 2.92
C GLU A 5 1.28 11.40 3.80
N GLU A 6 1.40 12.73 3.78
CA GLU A 6 0.52 13.64 4.54
C GLU A 6 -0.96 13.53 4.13
N ALA A 7 -1.24 13.10 2.90
CA ALA A 7 -2.60 12.89 2.41
C ALA A 7 -3.02 11.41 2.49
N ALA A 8 -2.10 10.47 2.26
CA ALA A 8 -2.40 9.04 2.14
C ALA A 8 -2.31 8.28 3.48
N ASN A 9 -1.49 8.73 4.42
CA ASN A 9 -1.22 8.03 5.69
C ASN A 9 -2.17 8.52 6.79
N VAL A 10 -3.33 7.88 6.87
CA VAL A 10 -4.39 8.24 7.83
C VAL A 10 -4.22 7.46 9.13
N PRO A 11 -4.37 8.10 10.31
CA PRO A 11 -4.29 7.40 11.60
C PRO A 11 -5.43 6.39 11.78
N LEU A 12 -5.08 5.17 12.18
CA LEU A 12 -6.03 4.12 12.58
C LEU A 12 -5.75 3.70 14.03
N ILE A 13 -6.76 3.85 14.89
CA ILE A 13 -6.73 3.39 16.28
C ILE A 13 -7.80 2.33 16.46
N VAL A 14 -7.42 1.16 16.98
CA VAL A 14 -8.33 0.04 17.22
C VAL A 14 -8.35 -0.28 18.71
N CYS A 15 -9.55 -0.35 19.29
CA CYS A 15 -9.78 -0.77 20.67
C CYS A 15 -10.69 -2.00 20.66
N VAL A 16 -10.20 -3.12 21.20
CA VAL A 16 -10.98 -4.35 21.35
C VAL A 16 -11.00 -4.72 22.83
N PRO A 17 -12.17 -4.65 23.50
CA PRO A 17 -12.31 -4.96 24.91
C PRO A 17 -11.70 -6.33 25.27
N GLY A 18 -10.84 -6.34 26.30
CA GLY A 18 -10.18 -7.57 26.77
C GLY A 18 -9.08 -8.13 25.84
N LYS A 19 -8.81 -7.51 24.69
CA LYS A 19 -7.77 -7.95 23.74
C LYS A 19 -6.67 -6.91 23.55
N THR A 20 -7.04 -5.65 23.35
CA THR A 20 -6.06 -4.55 23.28
C THR A 20 -5.67 -4.17 24.70
N THR A 21 -4.44 -4.47 25.09
CA THR A 21 -3.87 -4.09 26.39
C THR A 21 -2.66 -3.18 26.15
N ASN A 22 -2.63 -2.04 26.83
CA ASN A 22 -1.63 -0.97 26.67
C ASN A 22 -1.60 -0.33 25.27
N ALA A 23 -1.25 0.96 25.21
CA ALA A 23 -1.10 1.70 23.95
C ALA A 23 0.09 1.14 23.16
N THR A 24 -0.18 0.18 22.26
CA THR A 24 0.84 -0.46 21.43
C THR A 24 0.77 0.09 20.01
N VAL A 25 1.88 0.62 19.50
CA VAL A 25 1.97 1.16 18.14
C VAL A 25 2.57 0.12 17.20
N ASN A 26 1.90 -0.14 16.08
CA ASN A 26 2.46 -0.91 14.96
C ASN A 26 3.01 0.06 13.93
N LYS A 27 4.33 0.00 13.64
CA LYS A 27 5.00 0.89 12.67
C LYS A 27 5.47 0.15 11.41
N THR A 28 5.24 -1.15 11.32
CA THR A 28 5.87 -2.01 10.30
C THR A 28 4.86 -2.59 9.32
N HIS A 29 3.64 -2.91 9.77
CA HIS A 29 2.65 -3.55 8.92
C HIS A 29 1.84 -2.50 8.17
N LEU A 30 1.77 -2.64 6.85
CA LEU A 30 0.99 -1.78 5.97
C LEU A 30 -0.49 -2.14 6.09
N VAL A 31 -1.34 -1.20 6.50
CA VAL A 31 -2.79 -1.37 6.64
C VAL A 31 -3.54 -0.37 5.78
N SER A 32 -4.74 -0.72 5.37
CA SER A 32 -5.62 0.10 4.53
C SER A 32 -7.02 0.20 5.14
N GLY A 33 -7.78 1.24 4.78
CA GLY A 33 -9.19 1.34 5.11
C GLY A 33 -10.01 0.13 4.63
N LEU A 34 -9.57 -0.54 3.56
CA LEU A 34 -10.17 -1.77 3.05
C LEU A 34 -10.11 -2.93 4.06
N ASP A 35 -9.20 -2.88 5.04
CA ASP A 35 -9.07 -3.90 6.09
C ASP A 35 -10.16 -3.80 7.15
N ILE A 36 -10.88 -2.67 7.25
CA ILE A 36 -11.87 -2.43 8.32
C ILE A 36 -13.04 -3.40 8.22
N LEU A 37 -13.68 -3.48 7.04
CA LEU A 37 -14.82 -4.37 6.82
C LEU A 37 -14.51 -5.85 7.10
N PRO A 38 -13.47 -6.47 6.51
CA PRO A 38 -13.14 -7.87 6.81
C PRO A 38 -12.78 -8.08 8.29
N THR A 39 -12.21 -7.08 8.97
CA THR A 39 -11.95 -7.17 10.42
C THR A 39 -13.24 -7.22 11.23
N LEU A 40 -14.23 -6.37 10.91
CA LEU A 40 -15.53 -6.37 11.57
C LEU A 40 -16.28 -7.69 11.34
N CYS A 41 -16.27 -8.20 10.09
CA CYS A 41 -16.86 -9.50 9.76
C CYS A 41 -16.22 -10.64 10.56
N ASP A 42 -14.89 -10.69 10.64
CA ASP A 42 -14.14 -11.71 11.39
C ASP A 42 -14.53 -11.72 12.89
N TYR A 43 -14.60 -10.54 13.53
CA TYR A 43 -15.08 -10.44 14.91
C TYR A 43 -16.56 -10.81 15.09
N ALA A 44 -17.39 -10.55 14.08
CA ALA A 44 -18.81 -10.90 14.08
C ALA A 44 -19.08 -12.39 13.73
N GLY A 45 -18.06 -13.17 13.39
CA GLY A 45 -18.23 -14.55 12.93
C GLY A 45 -18.83 -14.66 11.53
N ILE A 46 -18.78 -13.58 10.74
CA ILE A 46 -19.24 -13.55 9.35
C ILE A 46 -18.06 -13.97 8.45
N PRO A 47 -18.23 -14.97 7.57
CA PRO A 47 -17.15 -15.43 6.70
C PRO A 47 -16.69 -14.33 5.75
N ALA A 48 -15.39 -14.31 5.45
CA ALA A 48 -14.82 -13.40 4.46
C ALA A 48 -15.41 -13.68 3.08
N LEU A 49 -15.78 -12.63 2.35
CA LEU A 49 -16.28 -12.73 0.99
C LEU A 49 -15.12 -12.69 -0.01
N PRO A 50 -15.21 -13.40 -1.15
CA PRO A 50 -14.19 -13.33 -2.21
C PRO A 50 -13.99 -11.92 -2.80
N SER A 51 -14.97 -11.03 -2.63
CA SER A 51 -14.91 -9.64 -3.08
C SER A 51 -14.12 -8.71 -2.15
N PHE A 52 -13.66 -9.21 -0.99
CA PHE A 52 -12.84 -8.39 -0.09
C PHE A 52 -11.42 -8.27 -0.63
N GLU A 53 -11.00 -7.03 -0.88
CA GLU A 53 -9.63 -6.70 -1.28
C GLU A 53 -8.71 -6.48 -0.07
N GLY A 54 -9.30 -6.13 1.09
CA GLY A 54 -8.60 -6.04 2.38
C GLY A 54 -8.46 -7.37 3.10
N GLN A 55 -7.74 -7.38 4.22
CA GLN A 55 -7.56 -8.54 5.09
C GLN A 55 -7.94 -8.18 6.52
N SER A 56 -8.46 -9.15 7.27
CA SER A 56 -8.76 -8.93 8.69
C SER A 56 -7.48 -8.56 9.46
N LEU A 57 -7.55 -7.48 10.24
CA LEU A 57 -6.51 -7.03 11.15
C LEU A 57 -6.47 -7.85 12.45
N ARG A 58 -7.43 -8.75 12.67
CA ARG A 58 -7.53 -9.55 13.91
C ARG A 58 -6.23 -10.26 14.29
N PRO A 59 -5.47 -10.90 13.39
CA PRO A 59 -4.18 -11.49 13.73
C PRO A 59 -3.17 -10.45 14.24
N LEU A 60 -3.17 -9.24 13.69
CA LEU A 60 -2.32 -8.14 14.15
C LEU A 60 -2.83 -7.55 15.47
N ILE A 61 -4.13 -7.48 15.69
CA ILE A 61 -4.73 -6.95 16.93
C ILE A 61 -4.48 -7.88 18.11
N GLU A 62 -4.68 -9.19 17.94
CA GLU A 62 -4.63 -10.14 19.07
C GLU A 62 -3.21 -10.67 19.35
N ASN A 63 -2.31 -10.72 18.35
CA ASN A 63 -0.95 -11.24 18.53
C ASN A 63 0.09 -10.14 18.83
N LEU A 64 -0.24 -9.15 19.66
CA LEU A 64 0.59 -7.96 19.92
C LEU A 64 2.09 -8.23 20.11
N LYS A 65 2.44 -9.27 20.88
CA LYS A 65 3.83 -9.63 21.21
C LYS A 65 4.55 -10.47 20.15
N ARG A 66 3.84 -11.00 19.15
CA ARG A 66 4.37 -11.89 18.10
C ARG A 66 3.96 -11.45 16.70
N ARG A 67 3.66 -10.15 16.53
CA ARG A 67 3.21 -9.58 15.24
C ARG A 67 4.19 -9.84 14.10
N SER A 68 5.49 -9.84 14.37
CA SER A 68 6.51 -10.12 13.36
C SER A 68 6.45 -11.53 12.76
N ALA A 69 5.75 -12.46 13.40
CA ALA A 69 5.50 -13.81 12.87
C ALA A 69 4.19 -13.91 12.07
N VAL A 70 3.39 -12.84 12.03
CA VAL A 70 2.17 -12.80 11.23
C VAL A 70 2.57 -12.57 9.78
N ALA A 71 2.27 -13.53 8.91
CA ALA A 71 2.39 -13.33 7.47
C ALA A 71 1.45 -12.18 7.06
N TRP A 72 2.01 -11.19 6.37
CA TRP A 72 1.29 -9.98 5.98
C TRP A 72 1.66 -9.58 4.56
N ARG A 73 1.00 -8.54 4.04
CA ARG A 73 1.31 -7.99 2.72
C ARG A 73 2.59 -7.17 2.74
N ASP A 74 3.32 -7.21 1.64
CA ASP A 74 4.56 -6.45 1.46
C ASP A 74 4.32 -5.07 0.82
N HIS A 75 3.15 -4.85 0.23
CA HIS A 75 2.79 -3.58 -0.38
C HIS A 75 1.28 -3.28 -0.32
N LEU A 76 0.95 -2.01 -0.51
CA LEU A 76 -0.38 -1.49 -0.77
C LEU A 76 -0.40 -0.80 -2.12
N VAL A 77 -1.56 -0.82 -2.78
CA VAL A 77 -1.85 0.03 -3.94
C VAL A 77 -2.91 1.04 -3.55
N VAL A 78 -2.65 2.31 -3.86
CA VAL A 78 -3.58 3.41 -3.67
C VAL A 78 -3.92 3.99 -5.02
N GLU A 79 -5.21 4.22 -5.22
CA GLU A 79 -5.79 4.71 -6.46
C GLU A 79 -6.34 6.12 -6.23
N MET A 80 -6.08 7.01 -7.17
CA MET A 80 -6.73 8.32 -7.21
C MET A 80 -7.25 8.53 -8.62
N GLY A 81 -8.55 8.82 -8.73
CA GLY A 81 -9.26 8.96 -10.01
C GLY A 81 -9.70 7.63 -10.62
N ASP A 82 -10.69 7.69 -11.50
CA ASP A 82 -11.24 6.52 -12.22
C ASP A 82 -10.42 6.27 -13.49
N GLY A 83 -9.74 5.13 -13.59
CA GLY A 83 -8.95 4.71 -14.75
C GLY A 83 -7.54 5.31 -14.82
N GLU A 84 -7.35 6.34 -15.63
CA GLU A 84 -6.04 6.78 -16.16
C GLU A 84 -5.32 7.84 -15.32
N TYR A 85 -5.73 8.04 -14.06
CA TYR A 85 -5.19 9.12 -13.25
C TYR A 85 -3.85 8.74 -12.64
N VAL A 86 -3.87 8.13 -11.45
CA VAL A 86 -2.66 7.90 -10.67
C VAL A 86 -2.77 6.60 -9.90
N ARG A 87 -1.65 5.87 -9.86
CA ARG A 87 -1.45 4.72 -8.98
C ARG A 87 -0.23 4.95 -8.12
N MET A 88 -0.34 4.60 -6.84
CA MET A 88 0.78 4.56 -5.92
C MET A 88 0.94 3.16 -5.36
N VAL A 89 2.16 2.65 -5.39
CA VAL A 89 2.56 1.45 -4.67
C VAL A 89 3.38 1.88 -3.45
N ARG A 90 2.90 1.52 -2.27
CA ARG A 90 3.62 1.71 -1.01
C ARG A 90 4.13 0.36 -0.53
N SER A 91 5.46 0.19 -0.51
CA SER A 91 6.12 -0.96 0.14
C SER A 91 6.51 -0.62 1.58
N ASP A 92 7.38 -1.39 2.22
CA ASP A 92 7.91 -1.06 3.55
C ASP A 92 8.69 0.27 3.53
N ARG A 93 9.60 0.43 2.56
CA ARG A 93 10.57 1.52 2.50
C ARG A 93 10.29 2.54 1.41
N TYR A 94 9.76 2.11 0.26
CA TYR A 94 9.62 2.99 -0.89
C TYR A 94 8.16 3.33 -1.17
N LYS A 95 7.97 4.48 -1.81
CA LYS A 95 6.73 4.87 -2.45
C LYS A 95 6.99 5.09 -3.93
N TYR A 96 6.27 4.36 -4.76
CA TYR A 96 6.30 4.52 -6.20
C TYR A 96 4.98 5.14 -6.66
N VAL A 97 5.03 6.14 -7.53
CA VAL A 97 3.86 6.81 -8.09
C VAL A 97 3.99 6.86 -9.60
N ILE A 98 2.91 6.51 -10.29
CA ILE A 98 2.82 6.60 -11.74
C ILE A 98 1.49 7.21 -12.16
N TYR A 99 1.55 7.97 -13.26
CA TYR A 99 0.43 8.64 -13.88
C TYR A 99 0.06 7.91 -15.17
N GLY A 100 -1.22 7.88 -15.55
CA GLY A 100 -1.61 7.36 -16.87
C GLY A 100 -1.26 8.33 -18.01
N ASP A 101 -1.15 9.62 -17.70
CA ASP A 101 -0.64 10.63 -18.63
C ASP A 101 0.89 10.54 -18.76
N SER A 102 1.37 10.32 -19.99
CA SER A 102 2.78 10.25 -20.34
C SER A 102 3.54 11.56 -20.16
N SER A 103 2.84 12.69 -20.00
CA SER A 103 3.45 14.00 -19.74
C SER A 103 4.03 14.11 -18.33
N ALA A 104 3.54 13.30 -17.38
CA ALA A 104 3.98 13.30 -16.00
C ALA A 104 5.06 12.23 -15.75
N PRO A 105 6.17 12.58 -15.06
CA PRO A 105 7.21 11.61 -14.77
C PRO A 105 6.74 10.59 -13.74
N GLU A 106 7.20 9.34 -13.88
CA GLU A 106 7.13 8.40 -12.76
C GLU A 106 7.97 8.90 -11.58
N MET A 107 7.54 8.55 -10.37
CA MET A 107 8.20 8.97 -9.15
C MET A 107 8.52 7.78 -8.26
N LEU A 108 9.69 7.84 -7.63
CA LEU A 108 10.10 6.90 -6.59
C LEU A 108 10.70 7.68 -5.42
N PHE A 109 10.18 7.49 -4.23
CA PHE A 109 10.69 8.09 -2.99
C PHE A 109 11.17 7.00 -2.04
N ASP A 110 12.30 7.25 -1.38
CA ASP A 110 12.83 6.41 -0.31
C ASP A 110 12.40 7.00 1.03
N LEU A 111 11.32 6.49 1.61
CA LEU A 111 10.69 7.11 2.78
C LEU A 111 11.49 6.92 4.07
N GLN A 112 12.53 6.09 4.04
CA GLN A 112 13.46 5.98 5.16
C GLN A 112 14.49 7.11 5.15
N SER A 113 14.99 7.51 3.98
CA SER A 113 16.01 8.56 3.86
C SER A 113 15.45 9.93 3.47
N ASP A 114 14.24 9.98 2.92
CA ASP A 114 13.51 11.15 2.47
C ASP A 114 12.02 11.04 2.88
N PRO A 115 11.70 11.15 4.18
CA PRO A 115 10.33 11.01 4.70
C PRO A 115 9.38 12.12 4.23
N HIS A 116 9.92 13.21 3.69
CA HIS A 116 9.17 14.35 3.15
C HIS A 116 9.05 14.30 1.62
N GLU A 117 9.53 13.23 0.99
CA GLU A 117 9.28 12.93 -0.43
C GLU A 117 9.75 14.05 -1.37
N THR A 118 10.88 14.65 -1.02
CA THR A 118 11.43 15.82 -1.71
C THR A 118 12.28 15.45 -2.93
N ARG A 119 12.73 14.19 -3.03
CA ARG A 119 13.65 13.73 -4.06
C ARG A 119 13.09 12.55 -4.85
N ASN A 120 12.73 12.81 -6.10
CA ASN A 120 12.37 11.75 -7.05
C ASN A 120 13.62 10.95 -7.47
N LEU A 121 13.60 9.63 -7.20
CA LEU A 121 14.66 8.68 -7.50
C LEU A 121 14.38 7.80 -8.73
N ALA A 122 13.25 7.95 -9.43
CA ALA A 122 12.87 7.04 -10.51
C ALA A 122 13.88 7.05 -11.68
N GLY A 123 14.47 8.22 -11.98
CA GLY A 123 15.51 8.39 -12.99
C GLY A 123 16.92 7.96 -12.54
N ASP A 124 17.11 7.60 -11.27
CA ASP A 124 18.42 7.21 -10.74
C ASP A 124 18.79 5.80 -11.21
N ARG A 125 19.90 5.68 -11.96
CA ARG A 125 20.39 4.39 -12.48
C ARG A 125 20.63 3.37 -11.38
N SER A 126 21.04 3.81 -10.18
CA SER A 126 21.26 2.93 -9.02
C SER A 126 19.96 2.37 -8.44
N ARG A 127 18.80 2.98 -8.75
CA ARG A 127 17.47 2.60 -8.26
C ARG A 127 16.61 1.86 -9.28
N ARG A 128 17.13 1.60 -10.48
CA ARG A 128 16.42 0.86 -11.55
C ARG A 128 15.76 -0.43 -11.08
N LYS A 129 16.46 -1.24 -10.28
CA LYS A 129 15.91 -2.48 -9.73
C LYS A 129 14.69 -2.23 -8.83
N VAL A 130 14.76 -1.20 -7.99
CA VAL A 130 13.65 -0.83 -7.09
C VAL A 130 12.44 -0.36 -7.89
N VAL A 131 12.66 0.48 -8.91
CA VAL A 131 11.61 0.91 -9.84
C VAL A 131 10.96 -0.30 -10.53
N ALA A 132 11.77 -1.21 -11.08
CA ALA A 132 11.28 -2.42 -11.74
C ALA A 132 10.44 -3.31 -10.78
N THR A 133 10.90 -3.48 -9.54
CA THR A 133 10.14 -4.22 -8.51
C THR A 133 8.76 -3.58 -8.25
N HIS A 134 8.69 -2.25 -8.10
CA HIS A 134 7.42 -1.59 -7.83
C HIS A 134 6.48 -1.58 -9.05
N ARG A 135 7.04 -1.47 -10.26
CA ARG A 135 6.26 -1.67 -11.49
C ARG A 135 5.67 -3.08 -11.55
N ALA A 136 6.44 -4.10 -11.17
CA ALA A 136 5.95 -5.48 -11.13
C ALA A 136 4.83 -5.67 -10.10
N MET A 137 4.97 -5.11 -8.90
CA MET A 137 3.92 -5.11 -7.88
C MET A 137 2.62 -4.47 -8.41
N LEU A 138 2.73 -3.33 -9.11
CA LEU A 138 1.56 -2.68 -9.70
C LEU A 138 0.93 -3.52 -10.83
N LYS A 139 1.75 -4.13 -11.70
CA LYS A 139 1.25 -5.03 -12.75
C LYS A 139 0.49 -6.23 -12.17
N GLU A 140 1.00 -6.81 -11.08
CA GLU A 140 0.32 -7.89 -10.36
C GLU A 140 -1.02 -7.43 -9.77
N TRP A 141 -1.05 -6.25 -9.13
CA TRP A 141 -2.29 -5.66 -8.63
C TRP A 141 -3.32 -5.51 -9.75
N ILE A 142 -2.94 -4.87 -10.86
CA ILE A 142 -3.82 -4.62 -12.00
C ILE A 142 -4.42 -5.92 -12.53
N ALA A 143 -3.60 -6.96 -12.70
CA ALA A 143 -4.08 -8.27 -13.15
C ALA A 143 -5.04 -8.92 -12.15
N LYS A 144 -4.77 -8.80 -10.85
CA LYS A 144 -5.56 -9.40 -9.78
C LYS A 144 -6.93 -8.73 -9.59
N THR A 145 -6.98 -7.39 -9.60
CA THR A 145 -8.19 -6.61 -9.31
C THR A 145 -8.97 -6.23 -10.56
N LYS A 146 -8.41 -6.49 -11.75
CA LYS A 146 -8.94 -6.01 -13.04
C LYS A 146 -9.04 -4.48 -13.07
N ASP A 147 -8.08 -3.83 -12.42
CA ASP A 147 -7.88 -2.39 -12.47
C ASP A 147 -7.75 -1.96 -13.94
N LYS A 148 -8.31 -0.81 -14.28
CA LYS A 148 -8.32 -0.25 -15.64
C LYS A 148 -7.09 0.60 -15.94
N PHE A 149 -6.17 0.76 -15.00
CA PHE A 149 -4.96 1.55 -15.20
C PHE A 149 -4.11 1.01 -16.35
N VAL A 150 -3.73 1.89 -17.26
CA VAL A 150 -2.84 1.59 -18.40
C VAL A 150 -1.51 2.29 -18.18
N PHE A 151 -0.41 1.55 -18.31
CA PHE A 151 0.92 2.14 -18.24
C PHE A 151 1.15 3.04 -19.47
N PRO A 152 1.73 4.25 -19.28
CA PRO A 152 2.13 5.10 -20.39
C PRO A 152 3.16 4.42 -21.30
N GLU A 153 3.18 4.82 -22.58
CA GLU A 153 4.16 4.34 -23.55
C GLU A 153 5.61 4.57 -23.07
N GLY A 154 6.48 3.58 -23.28
CA GLY A 154 7.90 3.65 -22.87
C GLY A 154 8.18 3.31 -21.41
N ILE A 155 7.16 3.16 -20.55
CA ILE A 155 7.33 2.71 -19.17
C ILE A 155 7.10 1.19 -19.06
N GLY A 156 8.11 0.46 -18.58
CA GLY A 156 7.99 -0.98 -18.32
C GLY A 156 8.19 -1.89 -19.53
N VAL A 157 8.78 -1.37 -20.61
CA VAL A 157 9.47 -2.14 -21.66
C VAL A 157 10.89 -2.43 -21.15
N GLU A 158 11.16 -3.68 -20.80
CA GLU A 158 12.51 -4.22 -20.71
C GLU A 158 12.94 -4.78 -22.07
#